data_AF-A0A9E4Q1U4-F1
#
_entry.id   AF-A0A9E4Q1U4-F1
#
_cell.length_a   1.000
_cell.length_b   1.000
_cell.length_c   1.000
_cell.angle_alpha   90.00
_cell.angle_beta   90.00
_cell.angle_gamma   90.00
#
_symmetry.space_group_name_H-M   'P 1'
#
loop_
_entity.id
_entity.type
_entity.pdbx_description
1 polymer ?
#
loop_
_entity_poly.entity_id
_entity_poly.type
_entity_poly.pdbx_seq_one_letter_code
_entity_poly.pdbx_strand_id
1 'polypeptide(L)'
;MFTSLMIVVLSGAALGLGVRSVVVGTFEGSPTLLFVLVGISSRITGWFLWAGIVYILGTKIFGGKAGFRALLRGMGLAFAPGILSAFAELPVVGFGLLIFSMFWIFAAGLLAIRETQQFGWLKALICNAIGWYPAVVGILIVMMPISGPPSLD
;
A
#
# COMPACT_ATOMS: atom_id res chain seq x y z
N MET A 1 -14.03 4.09 -10.78
CA MET A 1 -12.64 4.56 -10.53
C MET A 1 -12.59 5.32 -9.22
N PHE A 2 -13.55 6.20 -8.96
CA PHE A 2 -13.70 6.93 -7.71
C PHE A 2 -13.68 6.06 -6.45
N THR A 3 -14.39 4.93 -6.42
CA THR A 3 -14.44 4.03 -5.25
C THR A 3 -13.06 3.50 -4.83
N SER A 4 -12.27 3.04 -5.80
CA SER A 4 -10.91 2.52 -5.55
C SER A 4 -9.98 3.61 -5.00
N LEU A 5 -10.05 4.82 -5.57
CA LEU A 5 -9.25 5.95 -5.10
C LEU A 5 -9.62 6.35 -3.67
N MET A 6 -10.92 6.43 -3.37
CA MET A 6 -11.41 6.76 -2.03
C MET A 6 -10.91 5.74 -0.99
N ILE A 7 -10.98 4.44 -1.30
CA ILE A 7 -10.50 3.38 -0.41
C ILE A 7 -9.00 3.54 -0.15
N VAL A 8 -8.21 3.79 -1.20
CA VAL A 8 -6.76 3.97 -1.07
C VAL A 8 -6.44 5.20 -0.22
N VAL A 9 -7.11 6.33 -0.45
CA VAL A 9 -6.96 7.56 0.33
C VAL A 9 -7.33 7.35 1.79
N LEU A 10 -8.47 6.71 2.07
CA LEU A 10 -8.92 6.40 3.43
C LEU A 10 -7.95 5.45 4.14
N SER A 11 -7.45 4.42 3.44
CA SER A 11 -6.43 3.52 3.96
C SER A 11 -5.11 4.23 4.27
N GLY A 12 -4.75 5.23 3.46
CA GLY A 12 -3.54 6.02 3.64
C GLY A 12 -3.65 6.98 4.81
N ALA A 13 -4.81 7.63 4.98
CA ALA A 13 -5.09 8.44 6.14
C ALA A 13 -5.06 7.60 7.43
N ALA A 14 -5.71 6.43 7.40
CA ALA A 14 -5.71 5.47 8.50
C ALA A 14 -4.28 4.98 8.85
N LEU A 15 -3.46 4.67 7.84
CA LEU A 15 -2.06 4.32 8.03
C LEU A 15 -1.26 5.47 8.66
N GLY A 16 -1.46 6.70 8.20
CA GLY A 16 -0.78 7.87 8.76
C GLY A 16 -1.12 8.11 10.24
N LEU A 17 -2.38 7.92 10.63
CA LEU A 17 -2.79 7.99 12.03
C LEU A 17 -2.20 6.84 12.84
N GLY A 18 -2.33 5.61 12.36
CA GLY A 18 -1.90 4.42 13.10
C GLY A 18 -0.40 4.28 13.25
N VAL A 19 0.39 4.70 12.25
CA VAL A 19 1.86 4.62 12.32
C VAL A 19 2.42 5.68 13.27
N ARG A 20 1.68 6.76 13.54
CA ARG A 20 2.10 7.76 14.52
C ARG A 20 2.42 7.09 15.85
N SER A 21 1.51 6.31 16.45
CA SER A 21 1.74 5.64 17.75
C SER A 21 2.97 4.72 17.77
N VAL A 22 3.29 4.09 16.64
CA VAL A 22 4.42 3.16 16.50
C VAL A 22 5.74 3.91 16.35
N VAL A 23 5.72 5.13 15.81
CA VAL A 23 6.90 5.93 15.44
C VAL A 23 7.06 7.18 16.32
N VAL A 24 6.18 7.42 17.30
CA VAL A 24 6.24 8.59 18.22
C VAL A 24 7.58 8.67 18.97
N GLY A 25 8.29 7.56 19.20
CA GLY A 25 9.64 7.60 19.79
C GLY A 25 10.71 8.21 18.87
N THR A 26 10.45 8.34 17.57
CA THR A 26 11.42 8.79 16.56
C THR A 26 11.19 10.24 16.12
N PHE A 27 9.97 10.78 16.27
CA PHE A 27 9.54 12.08 15.71
C PHE A 27 8.67 12.90 16.67
N GLU A 28 9.10 13.06 17.92
CA GLU A 28 8.42 13.94 18.88
C GLU A 28 8.26 15.37 18.31
N GLY A 29 7.05 15.94 18.39
CA GLY A 29 6.74 17.30 17.93
C GLY A 29 6.23 17.46 16.48
N SER A 30 6.24 16.40 15.66
CA SER A 30 5.72 16.48 14.29
C SER A 30 4.19 16.62 14.23
N PRO A 31 3.62 17.51 13.38
CA PRO A 31 2.17 17.68 13.26
C PRO A 31 1.47 16.40 12.81
N THR A 32 0.35 16.04 13.45
CA THR A 32 -0.46 14.86 13.06
C THR A 32 -0.89 14.92 11.59
N LEU A 33 -1.16 16.12 11.07
CA LEU A 33 -1.47 16.34 9.67
C LEU A 33 -0.35 15.85 8.73
N LEU A 34 0.92 16.02 9.11
CA LEU A 34 2.06 15.58 8.29
C LEU A 34 2.05 14.06 8.12
N PHE A 35 1.85 13.30 9.21
CA PHE A 35 1.76 11.84 9.14
C PHE A 35 0.60 11.35 8.28
N VAL A 36 -0.55 12.00 8.36
CA VAL A 36 -1.73 11.67 7.53
C VAL A 36 -1.43 11.93 6.06
N LEU A 37 -0.87 13.09 5.71
CA LEU A 37 -0.52 13.43 4.33
C LEU A 37 0.53 12.50 3.74
N VAL A 38 1.54 12.14 4.54
CA VAL A 38 2.57 11.16 4.19
C VAL A 38 1.93 9.79 3.97
N GLY A 39 1.08 9.32 4.89
CA GLY A 39 0.38 8.03 4.74
C GLY A 39 -0.49 7.94 3.49
N ILE A 40 -1.24 9.01 3.18
CA ILE A 40 -2.01 9.13 1.93
C ILE A 40 -1.09 9.07 0.71
N SER A 41 -0.03 9.88 0.71
CA SER A 41 0.92 9.96 -0.42
C SER A 41 1.62 8.64 -0.67
N SER A 42 2.08 7.96 0.39
CA SER A 42 2.68 6.63 0.33
C SER A 42 1.72 5.60 -0.24
N ARG A 43 0.46 5.60 0.19
CA ARG A 43 -0.53 4.62 -0.30
C ARG A 43 -0.92 4.84 -1.76
N ILE A 44 -1.13 6.10 -2.17
CA ILE A 44 -1.38 6.42 -3.57
C ILE A 44 -0.18 6.00 -4.43
N THR A 45 1.03 6.42 -4.05
CA THR A 45 2.24 6.13 -4.82
C THR A 45 2.50 4.63 -4.91
N GLY A 46 2.44 3.92 -3.77
CA GLY A 46 2.64 2.47 -3.72
C GLY A 46 1.61 1.71 -4.56
N TRP A 47 0.33 2.11 -4.51
CA TRP A 47 -0.72 1.50 -5.33
C TRP A 47 -0.50 1.73 -6.83
N PHE A 48 -0.16 2.96 -7.24
CA PHE A 48 0.12 3.28 -8.65
C PHE A 48 1.37 2.55 -9.18
N LEU A 49 2.47 2.53 -8.42
CA LEU A 49 3.69 1.81 -8.77
C LEU A 49 3.43 0.31 -8.89
N TRP A 50 2.72 -0.26 -7.92
CA TRP A 50 2.36 -1.67 -7.92
C TRP A 50 1.53 -2.04 -9.15
N ALA A 51 0.45 -1.28 -9.41
CA ALA A 51 -0.39 -1.51 -10.59
C ALA A 51 0.37 -1.32 -11.90
N GLY A 52 1.31 -0.36 -11.96
CA GLY A 52 2.17 -0.12 -13.12
C GLY A 52 3.08 -1.31 -13.43
N ILE A 53 3.75 -1.85 -12.41
CA ILE A 53 4.62 -3.02 -12.55
C ILE A 53 3.81 -4.24 -12.96
N VAL A 54 2.67 -4.49 -12.29
CA VAL A 54 1.80 -5.62 -12.63
C VAL A 54 1.24 -5.47 -14.05
N TYR A 55 0.95 -4.26 -14.51
CA TYR A 55 0.49 -4.04 -15.88
C TYR A 55 1.59 -4.38 -16.90
N ILE A 56 2.83 -3.95 -16.65
CA ILE A 56 3.96 -4.26 -17.53
C ILE A 56 4.23 -5.76 -17.52
N LEU A 57 4.40 -6.37 -16.35
CA LEU A 57 4.67 -7.81 -16.24
C LEU A 57 3.51 -8.66 -16.78
N GLY A 58 2.28 -8.37 -16.35
CA GLY A 58 1.10 -9.13 -16.72
C GLY A 58 0.74 -8.98 -18.19
N THR A 59 0.57 -7.74 -18.65
CA THR A 59 0.02 -7.44 -19.98
C THR A 59 1.10 -7.48 -21.05
N LYS A 60 2.28 -6.91 -20.80
CA LYS A 60 3.34 -6.80 -21.81
C LYS A 60 4.24 -8.04 -21.88
N ILE A 61 4.50 -8.71 -20.75
CA ILE A 61 5.38 -9.88 -20.73
C ILE A 61 4.56 -11.18 -20.78
N PHE A 62 3.54 -11.32 -19.93
CA PHE A 62 2.80 -12.58 -19.81
C PHE A 62 1.56 -12.71 -20.72
N GLY A 63 1.26 -11.69 -21.53
CA GLY A 63 0.15 -11.68 -22.48
C GLY A 63 -1.24 -11.59 -21.83
N GLY A 64 -1.33 -10.99 -20.64
CA GLY A 64 -2.58 -10.74 -19.94
C GLY A 64 -3.49 -9.77 -20.71
N LYS A 65 -4.79 -9.86 -20.45
CA LYS A 65 -5.84 -9.19 -21.25
C LYS A 65 -6.28 -7.84 -20.69
N ALA A 66 -5.80 -7.45 -19.50
CA ALA A 66 -6.34 -6.30 -18.80
C ALA A 66 -5.71 -4.98 -19.28
N GLY A 67 -6.56 -3.97 -19.48
CA GLY A 67 -6.07 -2.59 -19.57
C GLY A 67 -5.64 -2.05 -18.21
N PHE A 68 -4.68 -1.13 -18.19
CA PHE A 68 -4.15 -0.50 -16.97
C PHE A 68 -5.25 0.04 -16.03
N ARG A 69 -6.28 0.69 -16.59
CA ARG A 69 -7.41 1.25 -15.82
C ARG A 69 -8.28 0.18 -15.13
N ALA A 70 -8.39 -1.02 -15.71
CA ALA A 70 -9.16 -2.10 -15.11
C ALA A 70 -8.38 -2.73 -13.95
N LEU A 71 -7.08 -2.97 -14.17
CA LEU A 71 -6.15 -3.48 -13.17
C LEU A 71 -6.05 -2.54 -11.96
N LEU A 72 -5.82 -1.25 -12.20
CA LEU A 72 -5.73 -0.23 -11.16
C LEU A 72 -6.98 -0.24 -10.26
N ARG A 73 -8.18 -0.27 -10.87
CA ARG A 73 -9.46 -0.31 -10.13
C ARG A 73 -9.61 -1.58 -9.29
N GLY A 74 -9.33 -2.74 -9.86
CA GLY A 74 -9.42 -4.02 -9.16
C GLY A 74 -8.48 -4.07 -7.96
N MET A 75 -7.23 -3.64 -8.15
CA MET A 75 -6.23 -3.61 -7.09
C MET A 75 -6.54 -2.60 -5.98
N GLY A 76 -7.19 -1.47 -6.30
CA GLY A 76 -7.54 -0.47 -5.28
C GLY A 76 -8.56 -0.97 -4.24
N LEU A 77 -9.37 -1.97 -4.58
CA LEU A 77 -10.26 -2.63 -3.61
C LEU A 77 -9.50 -3.50 -2.59
N ALA A 78 -8.30 -3.97 -2.94
CA ALA A 78 -7.47 -4.76 -2.03
C ALA A 78 -7.07 -3.98 -0.77
N PHE A 79 -7.09 -2.64 -0.82
CA PHE A 79 -6.74 -1.74 0.27
C PHE A 79 -7.87 -1.55 1.30
N ALA A 80 -9.04 -2.17 1.13
CA ALA A 80 -10.20 -1.99 2.00
C ALA A 80 -9.90 -2.21 3.51
N PRO A 81 -9.25 -3.29 3.96
CA PRO A 81 -8.92 -3.43 5.38
C PRO A 81 -7.74 -2.58 5.82
N GLY A 82 -7.08 -1.86 4.91
CA GLY A 82 -6.06 -0.90 5.29
C GLY A 82 -6.61 0.21 6.19
N ILE A 83 -7.92 0.44 6.21
CA ILE A 83 -8.60 1.33 7.17
C ILE A 83 -8.40 0.85 8.63
N LEU A 84 -8.25 -0.46 8.86
CA LEU A 84 -7.98 -1.03 10.18
C LEU A 84 -6.64 -0.55 10.77
N SER A 85 -5.73 -0.07 9.92
CA SER A 85 -4.46 0.51 10.36
C SER A 85 -4.65 1.70 11.29
N ALA A 86 -5.80 2.41 11.24
CA ALA A 86 -6.10 3.49 12.17
C ALA A 86 -6.13 3.03 13.64
N PHE A 87 -6.46 1.76 13.88
CA PHE A 87 -6.48 1.15 15.21
C PHE A 87 -5.11 0.62 15.67
N ALA A 88 -4.04 0.92 14.92
CA ALA A 88 -2.68 0.54 15.29
C ALA A 88 -2.20 1.19 16.60
N GLU A 89 -2.89 2.22 17.09
CA GLU A 89 -2.64 2.84 18.40
C GLU A 89 -3.01 1.94 19.59
N LEU A 90 -3.77 0.85 19.37
CA LEU A 90 -4.13 -0.08 20.43
C LEU A 90 -2.92 -0.95 20.85
N PRO A 91 -2.47 -0.92 22.12
CA PRO A 91 -1.19 -1.52 22.53
C PRO A 91 -1.13 -3.04 22.39
N VAL A 92 -2.27 -3.74 22.43
CA VAL A 92 -2.33 -5.22 22.36
C VAL A 92 -2.63 -5.73 20.94
N VAL A 93 -3.47 -5.00 20.18
CA VAL A 93 -4.03 -5.48 18.91
C VAL A 93 -3.50 -4.73 17.69
N GLY A 94 -2.93 -3.53 17.89
CA GLY A 94 -2.59 -2.61 16.82
C GLY A 94 -1.55 -3.16 15.85
N PHE A 95 -0.47 -3.74 16.37
CA PHE A 95 0.56 -4.38 15.55
C PHE A 95 0.03 -5.60 14.78
N GLY A 96 -0.83 -6.40 15.42
CA GLY A 96 -1.49 -7.53 14.79
C GLY A 96 -2.39 -7.10 13.61
N LEU A 97 -3.12 -6.00 13.75
CA LEU A 97 -3.96 -5.43 12.70
C LEU A 97 -3.15 -4.91 11.51
N LEU A 98 -1.96 -4.34 11.73
CA LEU A 98 -1.06 -3.92 10.66
C LEU A 98 -0.58 -5.12 9.84
N ILE A 99 -0.12 -6.18 10.52
CA ILE A 99 0.32 -7.42 9.88
C ILE A 99 -0.83 -8.07 9.10
N PHE A 100 -2.00 -8.20 9.74
CA PHE A 100 -3.20 -8.76 9.10
C PHE A 100 -3.57 -7.97 7.84
N SER A 101 -3.59 -6.64 7.93
CA SER A 101 -3.88 -5.77 6.78
C SER A 101 -2.86 -5.97 5.67
N MET A 102 -1.57 -6.16 5.99
CA MET A 102 -0.53 -6.42 5.00
C MET A 102 -0.77 -7.72 4.23
N PHE A 103 -1.01 -8.82 4.95
CA PHE A 103 -1.30 -10.12 4.33
C PHE A 103 -2.59 -10.08 3.51
N TRP A 104 -3.62 -9.40 4.02
CA TRP A 104 -4.86 -9.24 3.29
C TRP A 104 -4.65 -8.50 1.98
N ILE A 105 -4.01 -7.33 2.01
CA ILE A 105 -3.81 -6.52 0.79
C ILE A 105 -3.01 -7.33 -0.23
N PHE A 106 -2.02 -8.12 0.20
CA PHE A 106 -1.27 -9.00 -0.69
C PHE A 106 -2.13 -10.10 -1.31
N ALA A 107 -2.95 -10.80 -0.51
CA ALA A 107 -3.83 -11.89 -0.97
C ALA A 107 -4.96 -11.38 -1.87
N ALA A 108 -5.60 -10.27 -1.49
CA ALA A 108 -6.62 -9.61 -2.29
C ALA A 108 -6.04 -9.02 -3.57
N GLY A 109 -4.81 -8.51 -3.52
CA GLY A 109 -4.04 -8.09 -4.70
C GLY A 109 -3.83 -9.26 -5.67
N LEU A 110 -3.36 -10.41 -5.18
CA LEU A 110 -3.16 -11.60 -6.00
C LEU A 110 -4.44 -12.03 -6.72
N LEU A 111 -5.55 -12.09 -5.99
CA LEU A 111 -6.87 -12.39 -6.55
C LEU A 111 -7.28 -11.35 -7.60
N ALA A 112 -7.21 -10.07 -7.28
CA ALA A 112 -7.58 -9.00 -8.20
C ALA A 112 -6.77 -9.05 -9.51
N ILE A 113 -5.46 -9.30 -9.42
CA ILE A 113 -4.56 -9.40 -10.57
C ILE A 113 -4.92 -10.62 -11.41
N ARG A 114 -5.12 -11.78 -10.78
CA ARG A 114 -5.52 -13.01 -11.49
C ARG A 114 -6.81 -12.79 -12.27
N GLU A 115 -7.83 -12.25 -11.61
CA GLU A 115 -9.16 -12.07 -12.22
C GLU A 115 -9.14 -11.02 -13.33
N THR A 116 -8.41 -9.92 -13.15
CA THR A 116 -8.33 -8.88 -14.19
C THR A 116 -7.49 -9.30 -15.38
N GLN A 117 -6.34 -9.94 -15.16
CA GLN A 117 -5.43 -10.35 -16.25
C GLN A 117 -5.84 -11.66 -16.92
N GLN A 118 -6.67 -12.48 -16.28
CA GLN A 118 -7.21 -13.74 -16.80
C GLN A 118 -6.13 -14.74 -17.21
N PHE A 119 -5.10 -14.88 -16.38
CA PHE A 119 -3.96 -15.78 -16.55
C PHE A 119 -3.77 -16.68 -15.31
N GLY A 120 -2.95 -17.73 -15.46
CA GLY A 120 -2.76 -18.73 -14.41
C GLY A 120 -2.18 -18.19 -13.09
N TRP A 121 -2.44 -18.91 -11.99
CA TRP A 121 -2.04 -18.53 -10.63
C TRP A 121 -0.54 -18.24 -10.47
N LEU A 122 0.32 -19.03 -11.12
CA LEU A 122 1.77 -18.82 -11.04
C LEU A 122 2.19 -17.46 -11.60
N LYS A 123 1.66 -17.08 -12.76
CA LYS A 123 1.94 -15.79 -13.39
C LYS A 123 1.39 -14.64 -12.55
N ALA A 124 0.20 -14.81 -11.99
CA ALA A 124 -0.41 -13.84 -11.06
C ALA A 124 0.46 -13.66 -9.81
N LEU A 125 0.96 -14.74 -9.21
CA LEU A 125 1.82 -14.71 -8.03
C LEU A 125 3.14 -13.99 -8.31
N ILE A 126 3.78 -14.27 -9.44
CA ILE A 126 5.02 -13.60 -9.87
C ILE A 126 4.80 -12.09 -10.03
N CYS A 127 3.75 -11.69 -10.76
CA CYS A 127 3.40 -10.28 -10.91
C CYS A 127 3.11 -9.61 -9.55
N ASN A 128 2.33 -10.28 -8.70
CA ASN A 128 1.95 -9.78 -7.39
C ASN A 128 3.17 -9.57 -6.50
N ALA A 129 4.05 -10.57 -6.39
CA ALA A 129 5.25 -10.53 -5.56
C ALA A 129 6.25 -9.46 -6.01
N ILE A 130 6.52 -9.35 -7.32
CA ILE A 130 7.46 -8.36 -7.85
C ILE A 130 6.90 -6.94 -7.68
N GLY A 131 5.61 -6.76 -7.97
CA GLY A 131 4.98 -5.44 -7.86
C GLY A 131 4.75 -4.98 -6.42
N TRP A 132 4.71 -5.90 -5.45
CA TRP A 132 4.51 -5.59 -4.03
C TRP A 132 5.71 -4.87 -3.40
N TYR A 133 6.93 -5.20 -3.83
CA TYR A 133 8.16 -4.67 -3.24
C TYR A 133 8.22 -3.13 -3.26
N PRO A 134 7.91 -2.45 -4.39
CA PRO A 134 7.91 -0.99 -4.43
C PRO A 134 6.79 -0.34 -3.61
N ALA A 135 5.69 -1.03 -3.35
CA ALA A 135 4.64 -0.52 -2.46
C ALA A 135 5.11 -0.48 -1.00
N VAL A 136 5.93 -1.44 -0.57
CA VAL A 136 6.56 -1.46 0.77
C VAL A 136 7.69 -0.43 0.85
N VAL A 137 8.53 -0.34 -0.19
CA VAL A 137 9.65 0.61 -0.23
C VAL A 137 9.17 2.06 -0.35
N GLY A 138 8.06 2.32 -1.05
CA GLY A 138 7.46 3.66 -1.14
C GLY A 138 7.00 4.22 0.21
N ILE A 139 6.61 3.35 1.16
CA ILE A 139 6.36 3.76 2.55
C ILE A 139 7.66 4.24 3.21
N LEU A 140 8.76 3.52 3.03
CA LEU A 140 10.05 3.85 3.65
C LEU A 140 10.67 5.14 3.09
N ILE A 141 10.64 5.31 1.76
CA ILE A 141 11.18 6.50 1.09
C ILE A 141 10.41 7.77 1.48
N VAL A 142 9.08 7.69 1.60
CA VAL A 142 8.24 8.84 1.94
C VAL A 142 8.28 9.17 3.44
N MET A 143 8.73 8.24 4.29
CA MET A 143 9.00 8.50 5.71
C MET A 143 10.39 9.12 5.98
N MET A 144 11.33 9.00 5.03
CA MET A 144 12.69 9.56 5.15
C MET A 144 12.75 11.09 5.36
N PRO A 145 11.86 11.93 4.78
CA PRO A 145 11.83 13.36 5.06
C PRO A 145 11.40 13.69 6.50
N ILE A 146 10.72 12.77 7.19
CA ILE A 146 10.26 12.97 8.57
C ILE A 146 11.41 12.80 9.56
N SER A 147 12.46 12.03 9.19
CA SER A 147 13.59 11.75 10.08
C SER A 147 14.67 12.81 10.18
N GLY A 148 14.60 13.87 9.38
CA GLY A 148 15.73 14.78 9.22
C GLY A 148 16.98 14.06 8.66
N PRO A 149 18.01 14.80 8.22
CA PRO A 149 19.30 14.19 7.97
C PRO A 149 19.84 13.58 9.28
N PRO A 150 20.60 12.47 9.24
CA PRO A 150 21.33 11.99 10.41
C PRO A 150 22.17 13.14 10.94
N SER A 151 21.99 13.50 12.20
CA SER A 151 22.87 14.46 12.83
C SER A 151 24.27 13.82 12.89
N LEU A 152 25.29 14.57 12.47
CA LEU A 152 26.67 14.08 12.27
C LEU A 152 27.51 14.10 13.57
N ASP A 153 26.86 13.96 14.72
CA ASP A 153 27.46 13.97 16.05
C ASP A 153 27.94 12.60 16.55
#